data_AF-A0A955MZR9-F1
#
_entry.id   AF-A0A955MZR9-F1
#
_cell.length_a   1.000
_cell.length_b   1.000
_cell.length_c   1.000
_cell.angle_alpha   90.00
_cell.angle_beta   90.00
_cell.angle_gamma   90.00
#
_symmetry.space_group_name_H-M   'P 1'
#
loop_
_entity.id
_entity.type
_entity.pdbx_description
1 polymer ?
#
loop_
_entity_poly.entity_id
_entity_poly.type
_entity_poly.pdbx_seq_one_letter_code
_entity_poly.pdbx_strand_id
1 'polypeptide(L)'
;GYITMPGSGLRLLGQLANDQGQIDPTQPAQEVQINYNTLSEAIPTDNAVLGGNLSTGETPTAASSLNTLVTVFDEDGLPLGLNAGDTIQISGGSHDTVPPSGVTNFAATDVLTIDATTTLGDLAEALTTTLRNLTGSNSLDVSVDPTGSFKFDTGSETLTDLQITAFDVNGTEKPVISRIFSEAGSGTEGLDADLDVGSNSFVLSRRLRQADVTSSTEVFDSQGNARTVVTTFARDTRNVPGQTDTLLTNLFDDAERSAGITVGSTIVIASTSDLGGGAAIGADLTVTTVTAGTTLEDLRADLETALNSVGGGGKTVTLLPDGSFQISSPTAINDMRVLVDPDAGGALPPAATALTRIFANNDQGIDLGGTDGFSLGANTTDNTNSFHNMNSLLNSWNYQILVPHDVTTPPSATSGRLVFNPNGTFQSYGTAPDGTIMDTNPVIEFDPDGTDPENGGVDTLTVRFDFSGITQNASTSTAAILSQDGSPVGRLESVNISQDGTINGVFSNGATRDLAQIFVASFANEGGLIRNGDNLYLE
;
A
#
# COMPACT_ATOMS: atom_id res chain seq x y z
N GLY A 1 5.86 47.65 21.53
CA GLY A 1 6.26 48.70 22.48
C GLY A 1 7.77 48.83 22.49
N TYR A 2 8.28 50.01 22.86
CA TYR A 2 9.71 50.22 23.08
C TYR A 2 10.06 49.82 24.51
N ILE A 3 11.29 49.33 24.71
CA ILE A 3 11.84 49.22 26.07
C ILE A 3 12.30 50.61 26.48
N THR A 4 11.65 51.18 27.49
CA THR A 4 11.94 52.53 27.96
C THR A 4 12.34 52.54 29.43
N MET A 5 13.22 53.46 29.78
CA MET A 5 13.53 53.75 31.16
C MET A 5 12.34 54.49 31.80
N PRO A 6 11.82 54.01 32.96
CA PRO A 6 10.76 54.71 33.67
C PRO A 6 11.18 56.13 34.06
N GLY A 7 10.33 57.12 33.82
CA GLY A 7 10.55 58.53 34.22
C GLY A 7 11.22 59.40 33.16
N SER A 8 12.26 58.92 32.48
CA SER A 8 12.98 59.68 31.44
C SER A 8 12.44 59.45 30.03
N GLY A 9 11.83 58.29 29.77
CA GLY A 9 11.34 57.90 28.44
C GLY A 9 12.46 57.55 27.44
N LEU A 10 13.72 57.51 27.90
CA LEU A 10 14.86 57.06 27.08
C LEU A 10 14.64 55.62 26.62
N ARG A 11 14.98 55.35 25.37
CA ARG A 11 14.77 54.06 24.71
C ARG A 11 16.06 53.24 24.72
N LEU A 12 15.92 51.94 24.93
CA LEU A 12 17.03 51.02 24.84
C LEU A 12 17.51 50.92 23.39
N LEU A 13 18.82 50.99 23.18
CA LEU A 13 19.44 50.79 21.88
C LEU A 13 20.00 49.37 21.74
N GLY A 14 19.87 48.80 20.55
CA GLY A 14 20.23 47.43 20.23
C GLY A 14 20.35 47.19 18.72
N GLN A 15 20.75 45.99 18.34
CA GLN A 15 20.59 45.46 16.99
C GLN A 15 19.29 44.65 16.94
N LEU A 16 18.49 44.84 15.89
CA LEU A 16 17.27 44.06 15.69
C LEU A 16 17.60 42.78 14.93
N ALA A 17 16.92 41.68 15.28
CA ALA A 17 16.96 40.46 14.49
C ALA A 17 16.10 40.61 13.23
N ASN A 18 16.45 39.91 12.16
CA ASN A 18 15.58 39.75 10.99
C ASN A 18 14.39 38.81 11.29
N ASP A 19 13.52 38.59 10.31
CA ASP A 19 12.34 37.71 10.47
C ASP A 19 12.70 36.25 10.78
N GLN A 20 13.92 35.82 10.45
CA GLN A 20 14.46 34.50 10.78
C GLN A 20 15.17 34.45 12.14
N GLY A 21 15.17 35.55 12.90
CA GLY A 21 15.83 35.62 14.20
C GLY A 21 17.35 35.79 14.13
N GLN A 22 17.91 36.15 12.98
CA GLN A 22 19.34 36.41 12.83
C GLN A 22 19.68 37.87 13.11
N ILE A 23 20.70 38.09 13.93
CA ILE A 23 21.19 39.42 14.30
C ILE A 23 22.41 39.75 13.45
N ASP A 24 22.33 40.82 12.66
CA ASP A 24 23.46 41.31 11.87
C ASP A 24 24.33 42.26 12.70
N PRO A 25 25.55 41.86 13.08
CA PRO A 25 26.42 42.66 13.95
C PRO A 25 26.96 43.91 13.25
N THR A 26 26.78 44.04 11.93
CA THR A 26 27.25 45.20 11.15
C THR A 26 26.24 46.35 11.12
N GLN A 27 24.99 46.10 11.53
CA GLN A 27 23.97 47.15 11.57
C GLN A 27 24.25 48.17 12.69
N PRO A 28 23.98 49.46 12.46
CA PRO A 28 24.07 50.47 13.51
C PRO A 28 23.04 50.20 14.61
N ALA A 29 23.33 50.68 15.82
CA ALA A 29 22.41 50.58 16.93
C ALA A 29 21.10 51.34 16.64
N GLN A 30 19.98 50.68 16.87
CA GLN A 30 18.62 51.17 16.66
C GLN A 30 17.81 51.04 17.95
N GLU A 31 16.68 51.73 18.04
CA GLU A 31 15.79 51.61 19.19
C GLU A 31 15.15 50.22 19.23
N VAL A 32 15.31 49.51 20.34
CA VAL A 32 14.73 48.17 20.53
C VAL A 32 13.22 48.29 20.64
N GLN A 33 12.53 47.83 19.60
CA GLN A 33 11.08 47.75 19.55
C GLN A 33 10.63 46.29 19.52
N ILE A 34 9.82 45.90 20.52
CA ILE A 34 9.23 44.56 20.61
C ILE A 34 7.75 44.67 20.29
N ASN A 35 7.28 44.00 19.25
CA ASN A 35 5.86 43.92 18.93
C ASN A 35 5.25 42.65 19.54
N TYR A 36 4.37 42.80 20.54
CA TYR A 36 3.65 41.67 21.16
C TYR A 36 2.55 41.07 20.27
N ASN A 37 2.31 41.66 19.09
CA ASN A 37 1.51 41.07 18.04
C ASN A 37 2.37 40.40 16.96
N THR A 38 3.68 40.27 17.18
CA THR A 38 4.54 39.47 16.30
C THR A 38 4.09 38.02 16.33
N LEU A 39 3.95 37.45 15.14
CA LEU A 39 3.67 36.05 14.90
C LEU A 39 4.98 35.34 14.54
N SER A 40 5.10 34.07 14.90
CA SER A 40 6.11 33.19 14.30
C SER A 40 5.70 32.84 12.88
N GLU A 41 6.66 32.37 12.09
CA GLU A 41 6.34 31.70 10.83
C GLU A 41 5.66 30.35 11.13
N ALA A 42 4.84 29.89 10.19
CA ALA A 42 4.38 28.51 10.15
C ALA A 42 5.52 27.64 9.61
N ILE A 43 5.58 26.39 10.07
CA ILE A 43 6.49 25.39 9.51
C ILE A 43 5.61 24.28 8.94
N PRO A 44 5.58 24.07 7.61
CA PRO A 44 4.87 22.93 7.04
C PRO A 44 5.52 21.64 7.54
N THR A 45 4.71 20.59 7.71
CA THR A 45 5.25 19.28 8.11
C THR A 45 5.94 18.63 6.93
N ASP A 46 7.25 18.39 7.06
CA ASP A 46 8.02 17.62 6.09
C ASP A 46 8.16 16.16 6.54
N ASN A 47 8.16 15.91 7.86
CA ASN A 47 8.43 14.59 8.42
C ASN A 47 7.48 14.28 9.58
N ALA A 48 6.85 13.11 9.53
CA ALA A 48 6.00 12.59 10.59
C ALA A 48 6.44 11.17 10.96
N VAL A 49 6.68 10.92 12.25
CA VAL A 49 7.04 9.61 12.77
C VAL A 49 5.84 9.00 13.48
N LEU A 50 5.40 7.83 13.02
CA LEU A 50 4.36 7.04 13.68
C LEU A 50 4.99 5.93 14.50
N GLY A 51 4.32 5.60 15.60
CA GLY A 51 4.70 4.48 16.44
C GLY A 51 3.55 3.87 17.18
N GLY A 52 3.86 2.79 17.88
CA GLY A 52 2.88 1.97 18.56
C GLY A 52 3.10 0.49 18.28
N ASN A 53 2.03 -0.28 18.34
CA ASN A 53 2.05 -1.72 18.19
C ASN A 53 0.92 -2.18 17.28
N LEU A 54 1.18 -3.08 16.34
CA LEU A 54 0.16 -3.75 15.54
C LEU A 54 0.09 -5.22 15.99
N SER A 55 -1.09 -5.70 16.39
CA SER A 55 -1.22 -6.99 17.09
C SER A 55 -1.03 -8.20 16.17
N THR A 56 -0.11 -9.11 16.50
CA THR A 56 -0.05 -10.42 15.80
C THR A 56 -1.32 -11.26 15.95
N GLY A 57 -2.20 -10.90 16.89
CA GLY A 57 -3.46 -11.57 17.16
C GLY A 57 -4.69 -10.84 16.66
N GLU A 58 -4.55 -9.77 15.84
CA GLU A 58 -5.74 -9.15 15.24
C GLU A 58 -6.52 -10.16 14.39
N THR A 59 -7.82 -10.20 14.63
CA THR A 59 -8.77 -10.99 13.84
C THR A 59 -9.46 -10.07 12.82
N PRO A 60 -9.31 -10.36 11.51
CA PRO A 60 -10.00 -9.62 10.46
C PRO A 60 -11.51 -9.48 10.71
N THR A 61 -12.02 -8.26 10.54
CA THR A 61 -13.46 -7.99 10.66
C THR A 61 -14.06 -7.70 9.30
N ALA A 62 -15.10 -8.44 8.91
CA ALA A 62 -15.82 -8.22 7.66
C ALA A 62 -16.27 -6.75 7.51
N ALA A 63 -16.17 -6.22 6.30
CA ALA A 63 -16.67 -4.90 5.99
C ALA A 63 -18.20 -4.89 5.98
N SER A 64 -18.78 -3.74 6.27
CA SER A 64 -20.21 -3.47 6.18
C SER A 64 -20.49 -2.44 5.09
N SER A 65 -21.77 -2.25 4.75
CA SER A 65 -22.19 -1.19 3.83
C SER A 65 -21.81 0.22 4.28
N LEU A 66 -21.40 0.43 5.54
CA LEU A 66 -21.00 1.74 6.08
C LEU A 66 -19.51 2.05 5.93
N ASN A 67 -18.69 1.06 5.58
CA ASN A 67 -17.25 1.28 5.41
C ASN A 67 -16.98 2.01 4.09
N THR A 68 -16.04 2.96 4.09
CA THR A 68 -15.70 3.75 2.91
C THR A 68 -14.82 2.96 1.95
N LEU A 69 -15.01 3.15 0.64
CA LEU A 69 -14.27 2.44 -0.41
C LEU A 69 -12.75 2.66 -0.33
N VAL A 70 -12.34 3.85 0.12
CA VAL A 70 -10.93 4.24 0.24
C VAL A 70 -10.26 3.74 1.53
N THR A 71 -10.95 2.97 2.38
CA THR A 71 -10.40 2.43 3.64
C THR A 71 -10.59 0.93 3.83
N VAL A 72 -11.26 0.26 2.88
CA VAL A 72 -11.48 -1.18 2.92
C VAL A 72 -10.31 -1.93 2.30
N PHE A 73 -10.13 -3.16 2.77
CA PHE A 73 -9.13 -4.10 2.29
C PHE A 73 -9.83 -5.35 1.77
N ASP A 74 -9.14 -6.13 0.95
CA ASP A 74 -9.59 -7.48 0.62
C ASP A 74 -9.42 -8.44 1.80
N GLU A 75 -9.86 -9.68 1.63
CA GLU A 75 -9.80 -10.71 2.66
C GLU A 75 -8.39 -10.96 3.20
N ASP A 76 -7.38 -10.74 2.38
CA ASP A 76 -5.96 -10.89 2.68
C ASP A 76 -5.33 -9.66 3.34
N GLY A 77 -6.05 -8.53 3.35
CA GLY A 77 -5.57 -7.27 3.90
C GLY A 77 -4.82 -6.41 2.91
N LEU A 78 -4.95 -6.65 1.60
CA LEU A 78 -4.45 -5.74 0.58
C LEU A 78 -5.44 -4.59 0.39
N PRO A 79 -4.97 -3.33 0.38
CA PRO A 79 -5.85 -2.19 0.11
C PRO A 79 -6.33 -2.24 -1.33
N LEU A 80 -7.54 -1.76 -1.59
CA LEU A 80 -8.08 -1.75 -2.96
C LEU A 80 -7.37 -0.74 -3.90
N GLY A 81 -6.50 0.13 -3.36
CA GLY A 81 -5.78 1.14 -4.13
C GLY A 81 -6.67 2.27 -4.67
N LEU A 82 -7.89 2.37 -4.15
CA LEU A 82 -8.87 3.40 -4.52
C LEU A 82 -8.57 4.71 -3.79
N ASN A 83 -8.63 5.82 -4.52
CA ASN A 83 -8.53 7.19 -4.04
C ASN A 83 -9.83 7.95 -4.38
N ALA A 84 -10.05 9.10 -3.73
CA ALA A 84 -11.11 10.00 -4.17
C ALA A 84 -10.79 10.54 -5.58
N GLY A 85 -11.82 10.68 -6.41
CA GLY A 85 -11.71 10.99 -7.84
C GLY A 85 -11.69 9.77 -8.76
N ASP A 86 -11.32 8.59 -8.25
CA ASP A 86 -11.40 7.35 -9.04
C ASP A 86 -12.85 7.07 -9.45
N THR A 87 -13.07 6.52 -10.64
CA THR A 87 -14.39 6.20 -11.17
C THR A 87 -14.55 4.70 -11.34
N ILE A 88 -15.65 4.16 -10.83
CA ILE A 88 -16.07 2.78 -11.08
C ILE A 88 -16.93 2.77 -12.34
N GLN A 89 -16.55 1.95 -13.30
CA GLN A 89 -17.31 1.71 -14.52
C GLN A 89 -17.77 0.26 -14.58
N ILE A 90 -18.89 0.05 -15.27
CA ILE A 90 -19.36 -1.28 -15.65
C ILE A 90 -19.39 -1.40 -17.18
N SER A 91 -18.86 -2.49 -17.69
CA SER A 91 -18.92 -2.88 -19.10
C SER A 91 -19.33 -4.34 -19.20
N GLY A 92 -19.70 -4.82 -20.39
CA GLY A 92 -19.95 -6.24 -20.56
C GLY A 92 -20.45 -6.70 -21.92
N GLY A 93 -20.38 -8.03 -22.10
CA GLY A 93 -20.96 -8.79 -23.22
C GLY A 93 -22.44 -9.12 -23.00
N SER A 94 -23.21 -9.15 -24.10
CA SER A 94 -24.65 -9.53 -24.18
C SER A 94 -25.46 -9.68 -22.88
N HIS A 95 -26.40 -8.77 -22.61
CA HIS A 95 -27.52 -9.06 -21.71
C HIS A 95 -28.58 -9.88 -22.47
N ASP A 96 -28.90 -11.12 -22.04
CA ASP A 96 -30.03 -11.87 -22.58
C ASP A 96 -31.34 -11.27 -22.07
N THR A 97 -31.81 -10.20 -22.71
CA THR A 97 -33.24 -9.94 -22.73
C THR A 97 -33.86 -11.05 -23.54
N VAL A 98 -34.49 -12.05 -22.90
CA VAL A 98 -35.26 -13.03 -23.67
C VAL A 98 -36.34 -12.28 -24.45
N PRO A 99 -36.37 -12.37 -25.81
CA PRO A 99 -35.70 -13.38 -26.62
C PRO A 99 -34.32 -12.96 -27.20
N PRO A 100 -33.41 -13.93 -27.38
CA PRO A 100 -32.02 -13.70 -27.76
C PRO A 100 -31.90 -13.36 -29.25
N SER A 101 -31.48 -12.14 -29.56
CA SER A 101 -31.03 -11.79 -30.90
C SER A 101 -29.88 -10.80 -30.86
N GLY A 102 -28.67 -11.34 -30.79
CA GLY A 102 -27.43 -10.61 -31.01
C GLY A 102 -26.81 -10.10 -29.71
N VAL A 103 -25.57 -10.51 -29.49
CA VAL A 103 -24.68 -9.98 -28.45
C VAL A 103 -24.65 -8.46 -28.60
N THR A 104 -25.40 -7.74 -27.77
CA THR A 104 -25.24 -6.29 -27.63
C THR A 104 -24.40 -6.05 -26.39
N ASN A 105 -23.09 -5.92 -26.59
CA ASN A 105 -22.23 -5.34 -25.55
C ASN A 105 -22.80 -3.96 -25.21
N PHE A 106 -23.12 -3.71 -23.95
CA PHE A 106 -23.42 -2.35 -23.54
C PHE A 106 -22.10 -1.60 -23.39
N ALA A 107 -22.10 -0.33 -23.82
CA ALA A 107 -20.92 0.50 -23.70
C ALA A 107 -20.55 0.67 -22.22
N ALA A 108 -19.25 0.82 -21.95
CA ALA A 108 -18.76 1.16 -20.62
C ALA A 108 -19.57 2.34 -20.06
N THR A 109 -20.17 2.12 -18.89
CA THR A 109 -21.07 3.04 -18.23
C THR A 109 -20.49 3.38 -16.86
N ASP A 110 -20.35 4.68 -16.58
CA ASP A 110 -19.96 5.14 -15.26
C ASP A 110 -21.02 4.72 -14.24
N VAL A 111 -20.58 4.01 -13.21
CA VAL A 111 -21.41 3.61 -12.07
C VAL A 111 -21.37 4.69 -11.01
N LEU A 112 -20.15 5.09 -10.62
CA LEU A 112 -19.93 5.96 -9.46
C LEU A 112 -18.54 6.59 -9.51
N THR A 113 -18.44 7.88 -9.21
CA THR A 113 -17.17 8.53 -8.87
C THR A 113 -16.99 8.50 -7.36
N ILE A 114 -15.82 8.05 -6.90
CA ILE A 114 -15.48 7.86 -5.50
C ILE A 114 -15.11 9.21 -4.88
N ASP A 115 -15.64 9.49 -3.71
CA ASP A 115 -15.14 10.52 -2.80
C ASP A 115 -14.62 9.90 -1.50
N ALA A 116 -14.04 10.73 -0.62
CA ALA A 116 -13.48 10.27 0.66
C ALA A 116 -14.53 9.65 1.62
N THR A 117 -15.82 9.88 1.38
CA THR A 117 -16.94 9.43 2.19
C THR A 117 -17.76 8.32 1.55
N THR A 118 -17.49 7.99 0.28
CA THR A 118 -18.25 7.02 -0.51
C THR A 118 -18.12 5.64 0.11
N THR A 119 -19.25 5.03 0.41
CA THR A 119 -19.33 3.76 1.12
C THR A 119 -19.53 2.56 0.19
N LEU A 120 -19.30 1.36 0.71
CA LEU A 120 -19.69 0.11 0.03
C LEU A 120 -21.20 0.06 -0.25
N GLY A 121 -22.02 0.65 0.63
CA GLY A 121 -23.46 0.78 0.43
C GLY A 121 -23.81 1.68 -0.75
N ASP A 122 -23.12 2.83 -0.89
CA ASP A 122 -23.32 3.74 -2.02
C ASP A 122 -22.95 3.06 -3.34
N LEU A 123 -21.87 2.27 -3.35
CA LEU A 123 -21.51 1.46 -4.53
C LEU A 123 -22.57 0.40 -4.85
N ALA A 124 -23.09 -0.30 -3.84
CA ALA A 124 -24.15 -1.29 -4.03
C ALA A 124 -25.43 -0.64 -4.61
N GLU A 125 -25.81 0.54 -4.12
CA GLU A 125 -26.96 1.29 -4.63
C GLU A 125 -26.74 1.81 -6.06
N ALA A 126 -25.54 2.31 -6.35
CA ALA A 126 -25.15 2.75 -7.68
C ALA A 126 -25.17 1.59 -8.69
N LEU A 127 -24.58 0.44 -8.33
CA LEU A 127 -24.63 -0.77 -9.14
C LEU A 127 -26.07 -1.24 -9.38
N THR A 128 -26.90 -1.25 -8.33
CA THR A 128 -28.33 -1.60 -8.46
C THR A 128 -29.02 -0.69 -9.46
N THR A 129 -28.82 0.61 -9.35
CA THR A 129 -29.44 1.60 -10.24
C THR A 129 -28.97 1.43 -11.68
N THR A 130 -27.68 1.29 -11.90
CA THR A 130 -27.08 1.11 -13.23
C THR A 130 -27.56 -0.17 -13.88
N LEU A 131 -27.54 -1.30 -13.16
CA LEU A 131 -27.98 -2.59 -13.68
C LEU A 131 -29.49 -2.63 -13.96
N ARG A 132 -30.34 -2.02 -13.12
CA ARG A 132 -31.78 -1.87 -13.39
C ARG A 132 -32.03 -1.04 -14.66
N ASN A 133 -31.25 0.02 -14.89
CA ASN A 133 -31.38 0.83 -16.09
C ASN A 133 -30.94 0.08 -17.35
N LEU A 134 -29.90 -0.75 -17.26
CA LEU A 134 -29.39 -1.55 -18.38
C LEU A 134 -30.34 -2.70 -18.76
N THR A 135 -30.93 -3.36 -17.75
CA THR A 135 -31.79 -4.55 -17.94
C THR A 135 -33.28 -4.23 -18.06
N GLY A 136 -33.72 -3.06 -17.58
CA GLY A 136 -35.14 -2.74 -17.39
C GLY A 136 -35.80 -3.49 -16.22
N SER A 137 -35.02 -4.19 -15.40
CA SER A 137 -35.52 -4.96 -14.26
C SER A 137 -35.97 -4.06 -13.11
N ASN A 138 -37.05 -4.47 -12.43
CA ASN A 138 -37.50 -3.84 -11.18
C ASN A 138 -37.17 -4.68 -9.93
N SER A 139 -36.60 -5.87 -10.11
CA SER A 139 -36.32 -6.82 -9.02
C SER A 139 -34.83 -7.01 -8.74
N LEU A 140 -33.95 -6.57 -9.65
CA LEU A 140 -32.50 -6.68 -9.46
C LEU A 140 -32.06 -5.86 -8.25
N ASP A 141 -31.30 -6.42 -7.33
CA ASP A 141 -30.78 -5.72 -6.15
C ASP A 141 -29.32 -6.13 -5.90
N VAL A 142 -28.50 -5.17 -5.50
CA VAL A 142 -27.11 -5.40 -5.07
C VAL A 142 -26.99 -4.92 -3.64
N SER A 143 -26.44 -5.77 -2.76
CA SER A 143 -26.27 -5.47 -1.35
C SER A 143 -24.91 -5.96 -0.84
N VAL A 144 -24.52 -5.53 0.37
CA VAL A 144 -23.33 -6.03 1.07
C VAL A 144 -23.79 -7.04 2.13
N ASP A 145 -23.37 -8.29 1.98
CA ASP A 145 -23.65 -9.38 2.91
C ASP A 145 -22.85 -9.20 4.23
N PRO A 146 -23.31 -9.72 5.39
CA PRO A 146 -22.57 -9.62 6.66
C PRO A 146 -21.16 -10.22 6.65
N THR A 147 -20.83 -11.01 5.63
CA THR A 147 -19.48 -11.54 5.41
C THR A 147 -18.51 -10.54 4.77
N GLY A 148 -19.00 -9.38 4.32
CA GLY A 148 -18.24 -8.34 3.62
C GLY A 148 -18.20 -8.51 2.11
N SER A 149 -18.99 -9.43 1.55
CA SER A 149 -19.09 -9.69 0.11
C SER A 149 -20.27 -8.94 -0.50
N PHE A 150 -20.18 -8.62 -1.79
CA PHE A 150 -21.37 -8.17 -2.53
C PHE A 150 -22.28 -9.36 -2.84
N LYS A 151 -23.59 -9.12 -2.72
CA LYS A 151 -24.67 -10.05 -3.01
C LYS A 151 -25.53 -9.45 -4.11
N PHE A 152 -25.70 -10.20 -5.18
CA PHE A 152 -26.56 -9.86 -6.32
C PHE A 152 -27.82 -10.72 -6.25
N ASP A 153 -28.97 -10.07 -6.16
CA ASP A 153 -30.29 -10.68 -6.28
C ASP A 153 -30.88 -10.27 -7.64
N THR A 154 -30.68 -11.08 -8.67
CA THR A 154 -31.10 -10.75 -10.06
C THR A 154 -32.58 -11.01 -10.32
N GLY A 155 -33.25 -11.74 -9.43
CA GLY A 155 -34.62 -12.19 -9.64
C GLY A 155 -34.70 -13.17 -10.81
N SER A 156 -35.40 -12.78 -11.88
CA SER A 156 -35.50 -13.56 -13.13
C SER A 156 -34.47 -13.19 -14.19
N GLU A 157 -33.68 -12.14 -13.96
CA GLU A 157 -32.68 -11.69 -14.93
C GLU A 157 -31.46 -12.60 -14.91
N THR A 158 -30.80 -12.69 -16.06
CA THR A 158 -29.45 -13.23 -16.18
C THR A 158 -28.53 -12.13 -16.64
N LEU A 159 -27.46 -11.92 -15.88
CA LEU A 159 -26.37 -11.06 -16.27
C LEU A 159 -25.23 -11.98 -16.65
N THR A 160 -24.68 -11.79 -17.84
CA THR A 160 -23.48 -12.49 -18.26
C THR A 160 -22.45 -11.47 -18.66
N ASP A 161 -21.19 -11.85 -18.57
CA ASP A 161 -20.09 -11.04 -19.06
C ASP A 161 -19.98 -9.65 -18.44
N LEU A 162 -20.32 -9.49 -17.15
CA LEU A 162 -20.18 -8.22 -16.46
C LEU A 162 -18.75 -7.97 -15.99
N GLN A 163 -18.21 -6.83 -16.38
CA GLN A 163 -16.91 -6.34 -15.94
C GLN A 163 -17.10 -5.05 -15.14
N ILE A 164 -16.61 -5.04 -13.91
CA ILE A 164 -16.61 -3.84 -13.05
C ILE A 164 -15.16 -3.45 -12.83
N THR A 165 -14.79 -2.27 -13.31
CA THR A 165 -13.41 -1.80 -13.36
C THR A 165 -13.30 -0.41 -12.73
N ALA A 166 -12.24 -0.19 -11.97
CA ALA A 166 -11.90 1.10 -11.41
C ALA A 166 -10.89 1.82 -12.31
N PHE A 167 -11.14 3.09 -12.57
CA PHE A 167 -10.27 3.95 -13.34
C PHE A 167 -9.80 5.11 -12.46
N ASP A 168 -8.54 5.49 -12.61
CA ASP A 168 -8.02 6.71 -12.02
C ASP A 168 -8.58 7.95 -12.72
N VAL A 169 -8.27 9.12 -12.17
CA VAL A 169 -8.73 10.43 -12.66
C VAL A 169 -8.25 10.76 -14.08
N ASN A 170 -7.20 10.07 -14.55
CA ASN A 170 -6.64 10.21 -15.90
C ASN A 170 -7.25 9.19 -16.88
N GLY A 171 -8.16 8.34 -16.42
CA GLY A 171 -8.77 7.25 -17.20
C GLY A 171 -7.87 6.02 -17.34
N THR A 172 -6.82 5.90 -16.52
CA THR A 172 -5.98 4.70 -16.44
C THR A 172 -6.69 3.67 -15.57
N GLU A 173 -6.83 2.45 -16.07
CA GLU A 173 -7.33 1.35 -15.26
C GLU A 173 -6.42 1.14 -14.05
N LYS A 174 -6.99 1.12 -12.85
CA LYS A 174 -6.25 0.82 -11.63
C LYS A 174 -5.78 -0.63 -11.70
N PRO A 175 -4.52 -0.93 -11.31
CA PRO A 175 -4.04 -2.30 -11.27
C PRO A 175 -5.02 -3.17 -10.51
N VAL A 176 -5.17 -4.41 -10.97
CA VAL A 176 -6.14 -5.39 -10.49
C VAL A 176 -5.72 -5.91 -9.10
N ILE A 177 -5.62 -5.02 -8.11
CA ILE A 177 -5.13 -5.33 -6.77
C ILE A 177 -6.13 -6.26 -6.08
N SER A 178 -7.41 -6.18 -6.43
CA SER A 178 -8.37 -7.26 -6.24
C SER A 178 -9.54 -7.03 -7.20
N ARG A 179 -9.85 -7.99 -8.09
CA ARG A 179 -11.14 -7.97 -8.79
C ARG A 179 -12.20 -8.12 -7.70
N ILE A 180 -12.75 -7.00 -7.24
CA ILE A 180 -13.82 -6.97 -6.22
C ILE A 180 -14.98 -7.89 -6.66
N PHE A 181 -15.10 -8.12 -7.97
CA PHE A 181 -16.16 -8.83 -8.67
C PHE A 181 -15.67 -10.05 -9.51
N SER A 182 -14.71 -10.85 -9.03
CA SER A 182 -14.43 -12.16 -9.67
C SER A 182 -15.39 -13.25 -9.18
N GLU A 183 -15.96 -14.02 -10.10
CA GLU A 183 -16.73 -15.23 -9.77
C GLU A 183 -15.81 -16.31 -9.18
N ALA A 184 -16.34 -17.18 -8.30
CA ALA A 184 -15.64 -18.42 -7.94
C ALA A 184 -16.31 -19.61 -8.61
N GLY A 185 -15.48 -20.52 -9.13
CA GLY A 185 -15.91 -21.89 -9.41
C GLY A 185 -16.49 -22.16 -10.79
N SER A 186 -16.35 -21.27 -11.78
CA SER A 186 -16.48 -21.69 -13.16
C SER A 186 -15.15 -22.32 -13.61
N GLY A 187 -15.11 -23.65 -13.71
CA GLY A 187 -13.94 -24.44 -14.14
C GLY A 187 -13.48 -24.20 -15.60
N THR A 188 -13.65 -22.97 -16.09
CA THR A 188 -13.19 -22.41 -17.35
C THR A 188 -12.58 -21.06 -17.03
N GLU A 189 -11.40 -21.12 -16.44
CA GLU A 189 -10.66 -19.96 -16.01
C GLU A 189 -9.78 -19.42 -17.14
N GLY A 190 -10.24 -18.36 -17.78
CA GLY A 190 -9.43 -17.45 -18.58
C GLY A 190 -9.40 -16.07 -17.90
N LEU A 191 -8.37 -15.27 -18.19
CA LEU A 191 -8.07 -13.93 -17.64
C LEU A 191 -9.15 -12.84 -17.90
N ASP A 192 -10.37 -13.24 -18.23
CA ASP A 192 -11.49 -12.43 -18.69
C ASP A 192 -12.81 -12.96 -18.09
N ALA A 193 -12.79 -13.47 -16.85
CA ALA A 193 -14.00 -13.95 -16.16
C ALA A 193 -14.87 -12.77 -15.68
N ASP A 194 -15.45 -12.05 -16.63
CA ASP A 194 -16.89 -11.91 -16.77
C ASP A 194 -17.72 -12.45 -15.57
N LEU A 195 -18.31 -11.54 -14.80
CA LEU A 195 -19.22 -11.88 -13.71
C LEU A 195 -20.56 -12.36 -14.29
N ASP A 196 -20.74 -13.68 -14.30
CA ASP A 196 -22.00 -14.31 -14.64
C ASP A 196 -22.89 -14.42 -13.39
N VAL A 197 -24.00 -13.69 -13.39
CA VAL A 197 -25.03 -13.82 -12.35
C VAL A 197 -26.26 -14.47 -12.95
N GLY A 198 -26.37 -15.78 -12.72
CA GLY A 198 -27.54 -16.55 -13.10
C GLY A 198 -28.83 -16.04 -12.42
N SER A 199 -29.99 -16.51 -12.89
CA SER A 199 -31.26 -16.24 -12.20
C SER A 199 -31.16 -16.73 -10.75
N ASN A 200 -31.70 -15.95 -9.79
CA ASN A 200 -31.65 -16.09 -8.33
C ASN A 200 -30.61 -15.17 -7.62
N SER A 201 -30.11 -15.63 -6.48
CA SER A 201 -29.29 -14.89 -5.52
C SER A 201 -27.87 -15.44 -5.54
N PHE A 202 -26.89 -14.59 -5.76
CA PHE A 202 -25.48 -14.93 -5.84
C PHE A 202 -24.68 -14.04 -4.89
N VAL A 203 -23.76 -14.64 -4.13
CA VAL A 203 -22.83 -13.92 -3.26
C VAL A 203 -21.45 -14.12 -3.84
N LEU A 204 -20.73 -13.03 -4.07
CA LEU A 204 -19.35 -13.10 -4.53
C LEU A 204 -18.49 -13.83 -3.52
N SER A 205 -17.48 -14.54 -4.00
CA SER A 205 -16.58 -15.28 -3.10
C SER A 205 -15.53 -14.39 -2.45
N ARG A 206 -15.15 -13.28 -3.09
CA ARG A 206 -14.24 -12.32 -2.47
C ARG A 206 -14.95 -11.57 -1.37
N ARG A 207 -14.27 -11.48 -0.23
CA ARG A 207 -14.76 -10.80 0.97
C ARG A 207 -13.94 -9.54 1.16
N LEU A 208 -14.62 -8.45 1.49
CA LEU A 208 -13.97 -7.23 1.93
C LEU A 208 -13.97 -7.17 3.44
N ARG A 209 -12.95 -6.53 3.98
CA ARG A 209 -12.83 -6.28 5.42
C ARG A 209 -12.50 -4.83 5.69
N GLN A 210 -12.90 -4.39 6.86
CA GLN A 210 -12.52 -3.08 7.34
C GLN A 210 -11.05 -3.06 7.78
N ALA A 211 -10.48 -1.87 7.90
CA ALA A 211 -9.19 -1.68 8.55
C ALA A 211 -9.17 -2.31 9.95
N ASP A 212 -8.09 -3.00 10.29
CA ASP A 212 -7.88 -3.56 11.62
C ASP A 212 -7.48 -2.46 12.62
N VAL A 213 -6.75 -1.44 12.15
CA VAL A 213 -6.29 -0.30 12.95
C VAL A 213 -6.41 0.99 12.13
N THR A 214 -6.83 2.07 12.77
CA THR A 214 -6.88 3.40 12.16
C THR A 214 -6.19 4.42 13.07
N SER A 215 -5.31 5.23 12.48
CA SER A 215 -4.63 6.35 13.13
C SER A 215 -5.02 7.65 12.44
N SER A 216 -5.24 8.71 13.23
CA SER A 216 -5.47 10.06 12.72
C SER A 216 -4.32 10.95 13.18
N THR A 217 -3.69 11.65 12.24
CA THR A 217 -2.52 12.49 12.47
C THR A 217 -2.78 13.87 11.88
N GLU A 218 -2.50 14.92 12.64
CA GLU A 218 -2.51 16.29 12.12
C GLU A 218 -1.13 16.63 11.57
N VAL A 219 -1.08 17.12 10.33
CA VAL A 219 0.11 17.73 9.71
C VAL A 219 -0.21 19.20 9.41
N PHE A 220 0.79 20.05 9.29
CA PHE A 220 0.62 21.49 9.08
C PHE A 220 1.00 21.87 7.65
N ASP A 221 0.21 22.75 7.02
CA ASP A 221 0.52 23.32 5.71
C ASP A 221 1.43 24.56 5.81
N SER A 222 1.78 25.16 4.65
CA SER A 222 2.67 26.33 4.60
C SER A 222 2.09 27.58 5.26
N GLN A 223 0.78 27.60 5.55
CA GLN A 223 0.10 28.67 6.27
C GLN A 223 -0.10 28.34 7.76
N GLY A 224 0.28 27.13 8.19
CA GLY A 224 0.16 26.66 9.57
C GLY A 224 -1.21 26.12 9.94
N ASN A 225 -2.07 25.82 8.96
CA ASN A 225 -3.35 25.16 9.22
C ASN A 225 -3.12 23.65 9.38
N ALA A 226 -3.84 23.04 10.33
CA ALA A 226 -3.82 21.60 10.53
C ALA A 226 -4.63 20.89 9.43
N ARG A 227 -4.05 19.83 8.88
CA ARG A 227 -4.63 18.92 7.90
C ARG A 227 -4.64 17.51 8.48
N THR A 228 -5.79 16.86 8.44
CA THR A 228 -5.95 15.52 9.00
C THR A 228 -5.55 14.47 7.98
N VAL A 229 -4.55 13.67 8.31
CA VAL A 229 -4.10 12.49 7.58
C VAL A 229 -4.59 11.27 8.34
N VAL A 230 -5.31 10.39 7.65
CA VAL A 230 -5.78 9.12 8.22
C VAL A 230 -4.93 7.99 7.67
N THR A 231 -4.34 7.18 8.54
CA THR A 231 -3.64 5.95 8.16
C THR A 231 -4.41 4.75 8.65
N THR A 232 -4.83 3.89 7.74
CA THR A 232 -5.45 2.60 8.03
C THR A 232 -4.45 1.49 7.84
N PHE A 233 -4.56 0.45 8.65
CA PHE A 233 -3.71 -0.75 8.59
C PHE A 233 -4.57 -2.00 8.56
N ALA A 234 -4.14 -2.98 7.79
CA ALA A 234 -4.68 -4.33 7.81
C ALA A 234 -3.52 -5.33 7.86
N ARG A 235 -3.66 -6.36 8.71
CA ARG A 235 -2.68 -7.42 8.83
C ARG A 235 -2.59 -8.18 7.52
N ASP A 236 -1.40 -8.50 7.00
CA ASP A 236 -1.30 -9.39 5.85
C ASP A 236 -1.63 -10.83 6.30
N THR A 237 -2.77 -11.36 5.86
CA THR A 237 -3.23 -12.70 6.23
C THR A 237 -2.91 -13.76 5.19
N ARG A 238 -2.14 -13.41 4.15
CA ARG A 238 -1.61 -14.41 3.24
C ARG A 238 -0.64 -15.32 3.97
N ASN A 239 -0.64 -16.59 3.56
CA ASN A 239 0.32 -17.55 4.06
C ASN A 239 1.73 -17.17 3.62
N VAL A 240 2.73 -17.40 4.49
CA VAL A 240 4.14 -17.13 4.18
C VAL A 240 4.52 -17.92 2.93
N PRO A 241 4.92 -17.22 1.84
CA PRO A 241 5.42 -17.89 0.66
C PRO A 241 6.60 -18.80 1.01
N GLY A 242 6.64 -19.95 0.37
CA GLY A 242 7.73 -20.90 0.47
C GLY A 242 9.05 -20.23 0.16
N GLN A 243 9.97 -20.29 1.11
CA GLN A 243 11.32 -19.75 0.96
C GLN A 243 12.29 -20.88 0.62
N THR A 244 13.52 -20.52 0.25
CA THR A 244 14.60 -21.46 -0.08
C THR A 244 14.81 -22.58 0.95
N ASP A 245 14.57 -22.30 2.23
CA ASP A 245 14.70 -23.23 3.36
C ASP A 245 13.41 -23.97 3.73
N THR A 246 12.28 -23.66 3.07
CA THR A 246 11.02 -24.36 3.31
C THR A 246 11.13 -25.82 2.89
N LEU A 247 10.80 -26.73 3.80
CA LEU A 247 10.77 -28.17 3.54
C LEU A 247 9.62 -28.53 2.58
N LEU A 248 9.90 -29.39 1.59
CA LEU A 248 8.89 -29.81 0.61
C LEU A 248 7.67 -30.51 1.25
N THR A 249 7.87 -31.19 2.37
CA THR A 249 6.80 -31.85 3.13
C THR A 249 5.86 -30.89 3.83
N ASN A 250 6.22 -29.60 3.91
CA ASN A 250 5.47 -28.55 4.58
C ASN A 250 4.81 -27.59 3.58
N LEU A 251 4.77 -27.94 2.30
CA LEU A 251 4.18 -27.10 1.26
C LEU A 251 2.68 -27.32 1.16
N PHE A 252 1.97 -26.21 1.05
CA PHE A 252 0.53 -26.10 0.85
C PHE A 252 0.24 -25.23 -0.36
N ASP A 253 -0.89 -25.50 -1.01
CA ASP A 253 -1.46 -24.60 -2.02
C ASP A 253 -2.19 -23.42 -1.35
N ASP A 254 -2.63 -22.47 -2.18
CA ASP A 254 -3.41 -21.30 -1.75
C ASP A 254 -4.76 -21.65 -1.10
N ALA A 255 -5.26 -22.87 -1.33
CA ALA A 255 -6.47 -23.41 -0.71
C ALA A 255 -6.18 -24.21 0.57
N GLU A 256 -4.98 -24.05 1.15
CA GLU A 256 -4.49 -24.73 2.35
C GLU A 256 -4.46 -26.27 2.25
N ARG A 257 -4.48 -26.82 1.04
CA ARG A 257 -4.34 -28.26 0.82
C ARG A 257 -2.86 -28.60 0.77
N SER A 258 -2.49 -29.70 1.41
CA SER A 258 -1.12 -30.20 1.33
C SER A 258 -0.77 -30.54 -0.11
N ALA A 259 0.45 -30.20 -0.54
CA ALA A 259 1.00 -30.63 -1.82
C ALA A 259 1.15 -32.16 -1.94
N GLY A 260 0.87 -32.92 -0.87
CA GLY A 260 0.89 -34.38 -0.87
C GLY A 260 2.30 -34.98 -0.95
N ILE A 261 3.32 -34.14 -0.78
CA ILE A 261 4.74 -34.52 -0.81
C ILE A 261 5.12 -35.12 0.55
N THR A 262 5.64 -36.35 0.54
CA THR A 262 6.07 -37.06 1.76
C THR A 262 7.52 -37.54 1.64
N VAL A 263 8.14 -37.88 2.76
CA VAL A 263 9.47 -38.50 2.75
C VAL A 263 9.39 -39.82 2.00
N GLY A 264 10.22 -39.97 0.97
CA GLY A 264 10.22 -41.11 0.06
C GLY A 264 9.49 -40.85 -1.26
N SER A 265 8.73 -39.76 -1.39
CA SER A 265 8.19 -39.34 -2.69
C SER A 265 9.32 -38.98 -3.64
N THR A 266 9.16 -39.29 -4.93
CA THR A 266 10.05 -38.86 -6.00
C THR A 266 9.37 -37.81 -6.84
N ILE A 267 10.06 -36.70 -7.11
CA ILE A 267 9.59 -35.68 -8.05
C ILE A 267 10.16 -36.01 -9.41
N VAL A 268 9.31 -36.04 -10.44
CA VAL A 268 9.68 -36.44 -11.80
C VAL A 268 9.15 -35.45 -12.82
N ILE A 269 9.86 -35.31 -13.95
CA ILE A 269 9.32 -34.71 -15.17
C ILE A 269 8.76 -35.86 -16.02
N ALA A 270 7.50 -35.74 -16.43
CA ALA A 270 6.80 -36.81 -17.15
C ALA A 270 7.41 -37.05 -18.53
N SER A 271 7.46 -38.32 -18.97
CA SER A 271 8.02 -38.75 -20.26
C SER A 271 7.38 -38.06 -21.48
N THR A 272 6.18 -37.50 -21.34
CA THR A 272 5.51 -36.80 -22.44
C THR A 272 6.00 -35.37 -22.65
N SER A 273 6.85 -34.85 -21.77
CA SER A 273 7.31 -33.45 -21.83
C SER A 273 8.38 -33.23 -22.89
N ASP A 274 8.26 -32.15 -23.66
CA ASP A 274 9.27 -31.64 -24.60
C ASP A 274 10.01 -30.48 -23.95
N LEU A 275 11.22 -30.75 -23.47
CA LEU A 275 12.05 -29.78 -22.77
C LEU A 275 12.89 -28.93 -23.72
N GLY A 276 12.56 -28.89 -25.01
CA GLY A 276 13.26 -28.17 -26.05
C GLY A 276 13.94 -29.10 -27.04
N GLY A 277 13.73 -28.85 -28.33
CA GLY A 277 14.27 -29.68 -29.41
C GLY A 277 13.22 -30.55 -30.13
N GLY A 278 11.94 -30.48 -29.75
CA GLY A 278 10.83 -31.02 -30.54
C GLY A 278 10.59 -32.52 -30.36
N ALA A 279 11.18 -33.15 -29.34
CA ALA A 279 10.98 -34.56 -29.01
C ALA A 279 10.80 -34.76 -27.51
N ALA A 280 9.77 -35.53 -27.13
CA ALA A 280 9.48 -35.84 -25.73
C ALA A 280 10.57 -36.72 -25.08
N ILE A 281 10.71 -36.62 -23.75
CA ILE A 281 11.65 -37.44 -23.00
C ILE A 281 11.28 -38.95 -23.05
N GLY A 282 12.24 -39.82 -23.38
CA GLY A 282 11.94 -41.24 -23.64
C GLY A 282 11.40 -42.05 -22.44
N ALA A 283 11.52 -41.53 -21.22
CA ALA A 283 10.97 -42.05 -19.97
C ALA A 283 10.88 -40.89 -18.94
N ASP A 284 10.13 -41.09 -17.86
CA ASP A 284 10.03 -40.11 -16.77
C ASP A 284 11.43 -39.80 -16.22
N LEU A 285 11.75 -38.51 -16.13
CA LEU A 285 13.04 -38.02 -15.66
C LEU A 285 12.92 -37.69 -14.18
N THR A 286 13.60 -38.45 -13.33
CA THR A 286 13.66 -38.13 -11.90
C THR A 286 14.39 -36.81 -11.68
N VAL A 287 13.70 -35.90 -10.99
CA VAL A 287 14.25 -34.62 -10.52
C VAL A 287 14.94 -34.84 -9.18
N THR A 288 14.18 -35.28 -8.18
CA THR A 288 14.70 -35.48 -6.82
C THR A 288 13.93 -36.55 -6.05
N THR A 289 14.55 -37.10 -5.01
CA THR A 289 13.87 -37.98 -4.03
C THR A 289 13.76 -37.23 -2.71
N VAL A 290 12.53 -37.05 -2.24
CA VAL A 290 12.22 -36.24 -1.07
C VAL A 290 12.67 -36.95 0.20
N THR A 291 13.54 -36.29 0.95
CA THR A 291 13.96 -36.67 2.29
C THR A 291 13.36 -35.71 3.32
N ALA A 292 13.51 -36.00 4.62
CA ALA A 292 13.02 -35.13 5.68
C ALA A 292 13.68 -33.73 5.69
N GLY A 293 14.82 -33.56 5.00
CA GLY A 293 15.53 -32.29 4.91
C GLY A 293 15.47 -31.62 3.55
N THR A 294 14.74 -32.19 2.58
CA THR A 294 14.69 -31.64 1.21
C THR A 294 13.88 -30.34 1.21
N THR A 295 14.51 -29.26 0.75
CA THR A 295 13.91 -27.91 0.71
C THR A 295 13.43 -27.50 -0.70
N LEU A 296 12.76 -26.35 -0.80
CA LEU A 296 12.44 -25.71 -2.07
C LEU A 296 13.70 -25.34 -2.87
N GLU A 297 14.80 -24.94 -2.23
CA GLU A 297 16.06 -24.68 -2.92
C GLU A 297 16.68 -25.95 -3.49
N ASP A 298 16.60 -27.07 -2.76
CA ASP A 298 17.04 -28.36 -3.29
C ASP A 298 16.21 -28.73 -4.54
N LEU A 299 14.88 -28.59 -4.47
CA LEU A 299 14.00 -28.82 -5.62
C LEU A 299 14.32 -27.90 -6.80
N ARG A 300 14.56 -26.61 -6.55
CA ARG A 300 14.92 -25.63 -7.58
C ARG A 300 16.19 -26.06 -8.32
N ALA A 301 17.24 -26.40 -7.58
CA ALA A 301 18.54 -26.77 -8.11
C ALA A 301 18.49 -28.11 -8.84
N ASP A 302 17.78 -29.09 -8.29
CA ASP A 302 17.59 -30.40 -8.90
C ASP A 302 16.75 -30.30 -10.18
N LEU A 303 15.72 -29.45 -10.19
CA LEU A 303 14.89 -29.19 -11.36
C LEU A 303 15.70 -28.52 -12.47
N GLU A 304 16.50 -27.50 -12.15
CA GLU A 304 17.40 -26.85 -13.12
C GLU A 304 18.40 -27.85 -13.70
N THR A 305 18.96 -28.72 -12.87
CA THR A 305 19.89 -29.78 -13.30
C THR A 305 19.19 -30.78 -14.23
N ALA A 306 18.00 -31.24 -13.86
CA ALA A 306 17.20 -32.16 -14.66
C ALA A 306 16.85 -31.54 -16.03
N LEU A 307 16.39 -30.29 -16.03
CA LEU A 307 16.06 -29.54 -17.25
C LEU A 307 17.26 -29.32 -18.17
N ASN A 308 18.47 -29.14 -17.63
CA ASN A 308 19.69 -29.00 -18.43
C ASN A 308 20.31 -30.33 -18.88
N SER A 309 19.86 -31.46 -18.33
CA SER A 309 20.34 -32.79 -18.71
C SER A 309 19.77 -33.28 -20.05
N VAL A 310 18.67 -32.67 -20.53
CA VAL A 310 17.92 -33.02 -21.73
C VAL A 310 17.40 -31.75 -22.45
N GLY A 311 17.26 -31.77 -23.77
CA GLY A 311 16.53 -30.72 -24.49
C GLY A 311 17.21 -29.35 -24.70
N GLY A 312 18.55 -29.32 -24.77
CA GLY A 312 19.33 -28.11 -25.05
C GLY A 312 19.55 -27.25 -23.79
N GLY A 313 20.79 -27.23 -23.30
CA GLY A 313 21.15 -26.57 -22.04
C GLY A 313 21.05 -25.04 -22.07
N GLY A 314 21.31 -24.42 -20.91
CA GLY A 314 21.17 -22.98 -20.69
C GLY A 314 19.82 -22.56 -20.10
N LYS A 315 19.05 -23.51 -19.56
CA LYS A 315 17.79 -23.25 -18.86
C LYS A 315 18.09 -22.86 -17.41
N THR A 316 17.34 -21.92 -16.84
CA THR A 316 17.50 -21.51 -15.44
C THR A 316 16.18 -21.65 -14.70
N VAL A 317 16.24 -21.99 -13.41
CA VAL A 317 15.07 -22.07 -12.52
C VAL A 317 15.28 -21.12 -11.35
N THR A 318 14.38 -20.17 -11.18
CA THR A 318 14.42 -19.15 -10.12
C THR A 318 13.23 -19.35 -9.20
N LEU A 319 13.47 -19.42 -7.89
CA LEU A 319 12.40 -19.30 -6.89
C LEU A 319 12.07 -17.81 -6.73
N LEU A 320 10.83 -17.43 -6.98
CA LEU A 320 10.34 -16.07 -6.86
C LEU A 320 9.94 -15.75 -5.41
N PRO A 321 9.90 -14.47 -5.00
CA PRO A 321 9.53 -14.07 -3.64
C PRO A 321 8.13 -14.49 -3.20
N ASP A 322 7.24 -14.76 -4.16
CA ASP A 322 5.88 -15.26 -3.95
C ASP A 322 5.82 -16.79 -3.76
N GLY A 323 6.96 -17.48 -3.72
CA GLY A 323 7.04 -18.93 -3.50
C GLY A 323 6.82 -19.76 -4.76
N SER A 324 6.67 -19.12 -5.93
CA SER A 324 6.54 -19.77 -7.23
C SER A 324 7.89 -19.99 -7.92
N PHE A 325 7.95 -20.89 -8.90
CA PHE A 325 9.15 -21.11 -9.72
C PHE A 325 9.01 -20.47 -11.10
N GLN A 326 9.98 -19.65 -11.48
CA GLN A 326 10.16 -19.16 -12.84
C GLN A 326 11.20 -20.01 -13.56
N ILE A 327 10.89 -20.46 -14.78
CA ILE A 327 11.85 -21.20 -15.62
C ILE A 327 12.11 -20.41 -16.90
N SER A 328 13.36 -20.02 -17.10
CA SER A 328 13.82 -19.41 -18.34
C SER A 328 14.52 -20.45 -19.20
N SER A 329 14.26 -20.43 -20.51
CA SER A 329 14.85 -21.39 -21.44
C SER A 329 15.21 -20.69 -22.75
N PRO A 330 16.40 -20.96 -23.33
CA PRO A 330 16.79 -20.41 -24.64
C PRO A 330 16.07 -21.10 -25.81
N THR A 331 15.38 -22.20 -25.54
CA THR A 331 14.56 -22.94 -26.51
C THR A 331 13.15 -23.13 -25.96
N ALA A 332 12.15 -23.11 -26.83
CA ALA A 332 10.75 -23.38 -26.44
C ALA A 332 10.64 -24.71 -25.68
N ILE A 333 9.84 -24.71 -24.61
CA ILE A 333 9.47 -25.90 -23.83
C ILE A 333 7.98 -26.13 -24.06
N ASN A 334 7.60 -27.35 -24.43
CA ASN A 334 6.21 -27.74 -24.66
C ASN A 334 5.82 -28.88 -23.72
N ASP A 335 4.59 -28.84 -23.20
CA ASP A 335 3.99 -29.92 -22.40
C ASP A 335 4.81 -30.38 -21.18
N MET A 336 5.54 -29.46 -20.54
CA MET A 336 6.27 -29.77 -19.31
C MET A 336 5.31 -30.09 -18.17
N ARG A 337 5.46 -31.28 -17.59
CA ARG A 337 4.66 -31.76 -16.44
C ARG A 337 5.61 -32.25 -15.38
N VAL A 338 5.55 -31.65 -14.20
CA VAL A 338 6.29 -32.11 -13.03
C VAL A 338 5.30 -32.71 -12.04
N LEU A 339 5.60 -33.92 -11.61
CA LEU A 339 4.69 -34.79 -10.88
C LEU A 339 5.35 -35.28 -9.59
N VAL A 340 4.55 -35.41 -8.53
CA VAL A 340 4.94 -36.15 -7.33
C VAL A 340 4.56 -37.62 -7.53
N ASP A 341 5.56 -38.49 -7.57
CA ASP A 341 5.40 -39.94 -7.51
C ASP A 341 5.55 -40.39 -6.04
N PRO A 342 4.48 -40.87 -5.38
CA PRO A 342 4.53 -41.28 -3.99
C PRO A 342 5.32 -42.58 -3.75
N ASP A 343 5.60 -43.39 -4.77
CA ASP A 343 6.24 -44.71 -4.65
C ASP A 343 7.59 -44.76 -5.37
N ALA A 344 8.69 -44.47 -4.66
CA ALA A 344 10.06 -44.53 -5.20
C ALA A 344 10.36 -45.89 -5.87
N GLY A 345 10.27 -45.93 -7.21
CA GLY A 345 10.65 -47.08 -8.04
C GLY A 345 9.54 -48.13 -8.29
N GLY A 346 8.27 -47.82 -8.03
CA GLY A 346 7.14 -48.62 -8.49
C GLY A 346 6.85 -48.43 -10.00
N ALA A 347 6.25 -49.42 -10.67
CA ALA A 347 5.69 -49.16 -12.00
C ALA A 347 4.50 -48.20 -11.84
N LEU A 348 4.63 -46.99 -12.39
CA LEU A 348 3.57 -45.98 -12.38
C LEU A 348 2.25 -46.55 -12.90
N PRO A 349 1.10 -46.22 -12.29
CA PRO A 349 -0.19 -46.65 -12.80
C PRO A 349 -0.34 -46.18 -14.26
N PRO A 350 -0.74 -47.06 -15.19
CA PRO A 350 -1.02 -46.62 -16.55
C PRO A 350 -2.21 -45.65 -16.49
N ALA A 351 -1.95 -44.42 -16.93
CA ALA A 351 -2.82 -43.24 -16.88
C ALA A 351 -2.93 -42.54 -15.50
N ALA A 352 -2.05 -41.56 -15.29
CA ALA A 352 -2.32 -40.19 -14.80
C ALA A 352 -3.61 -39.95 -13.97
N THR A 353 -3.88 -40.77 -12.95
CA THR A 353 -5.06 -40.63 -12.08
C THR A 353 -4.71 -40.50 -10.60
N ALA A 354 -3.43 -40.61 -10.22
CA ALA A 354 -2.99 -40.57 -8.81
C ALA A 354 -1.75 -39.68 -8.52
N LEU A 355 -1.19 -38.98 -9.52
CA LEU A 355 -0.04 -38.11 -9.31
C LEU A 355 -0.51 -36.68 -9.02
N THR A 356 -0.10 -36.11 -7.88
CA THR A 356 -0.28 -34.68 -7.61
C THR A 356 0.66 -33.91 -8.53
N ARG A 357 0.11 -32.99 -9.33
CA ARG A 357 0.88 -32.16 -10.26
C ARG A 357 1.50 -31.00 -9.49
N ILE A 358 2.80 -30.75 -9.68
CA ILE A 358 3.52 -29.59 -9.12
C ILE A 358 3.49 -28.41 -10.09
N PHE A 359 3.47 -28.68 -11.42
CA PHE A 359 3.28 -27.65 -12.45
C PHE A 359 2.32 -28.15 -13.54
N ALA A 360 1.44 -27.27 -14.04
CA ALA A 360 0.60 -27.51 -15.21
C ALA A 360 0.80 -26.38 -16.23
N ASN A 361 1.18 -26.71 -17.46
CA ASN A 361 0.98 -25.86 -18.63
C ASN A 361 0.05 -26.60 -19.58
N ASN A 362 -1.06 -25.96 -19.96
CA ASN A 362 -2.13 -26.58 -20.72
C ASN A 362 -1.91 -26.27 -22.21
N ASP A 363 -1.42 -27.24 -23.00
CA ASP A 363 -1.51 -27.39 -24.47
C ASP A 363 -1.24 -26.17 -25.41
N GLN A 364 -0.71 -25.05 -24.90
CA GLN A 364 -0.21 -23.93 -25.68
C GLN A 364 1.28 -23.79 -25.34
N GLY A 365 2.13 -24.22 -26.27
CA GLY A 365 3.58 -24.12 -26.14
C GLY A 365 4.04 -22.75 -25.66
N ILE A 366 5.11 -22.75 -24.85
CA ILE A 366 5.76 -21.52 -24.42
C ILE A 366 6.49 -20.93 -25.64
N ASP A 367 5.94 -19.88 -26.25
CA ASP A 367 6.67 -19.05 -27.21
C ASP A 367 7.53 -18.02 -26.46
N LEU A 368 8.71 -18.45 -26.01
CA LEU A 368 9.76 -17.58 -25.47
C LEU A 368 10.49 -16.87 -26.62
N GLY A 369 9.77 -16.00 -27.32
CA GLY A 369 10.31 -15.08 -28.30
C GLY A 369 10.87 -13.81 -27.66
N GLY A 370 11.90 -13.90 -26.81
CA GLY A 370 12.56 -12.71 -26.25
C GLY A 370 13.48 -12.99 -25.05
N THR A 371 14.47 -12.12 -24.86
CA THR A 371 15.55 -12.20 -23.85
C THR A 371 15.10 -12.08 -22.39
N ASP A 372 13.80 -11.96 -22.11
CA ASP A 372 13.25 -11.75 -20.76
C ASP A 372 12.37 -12.92 -20.34
N GLY A 373 12.66 -13.46 -19.15
CA GLY A 373 12.09 -14.70 -18.62
C GLY A 373 10.57 -14.65 -18.43
N PHE A 374 9.89 -15.64 -19.00
CA PHE A 374 8.48 -15.89 -18.76
C PHE A 374 8.31 -16.72 -17.48
N SER A 375 7.37 -16.35 -16.61
CA SER A 375 7.02 -17.14 -15.41
C SER A 375 6.23 -18.37 -15.81
N LEU A 376 6.50 -19.53 -15.19
CA LEU A 376 5.64 -20.70 -15.35
C LEU A 376 4.36 -20.50 -14.53
N GLY A 377 3.41 -19.80 -15.12
CA GLY A 377 2.08 -19.60 -14.57
C GLY A 377 1.17 -18.99 -15.63
N ALA A 378 0.55 -19.83 -16.45
CA ALA A 378 -0.60 -19.42 -17.24
C ALA A 378 -1.30 -20.65 -17.82
N ASN A 379 -2.31 -21.16 -17.11
CA ASN A 379 -3.70 -21.00 -17.57
C ASN A 379 -4.62 -21.89 -16.70
N THR A 380 -5.08 -21.32 -15.58
CA THR A 380 -6.40 -21.44 -14.91
C THR A 380 -6.23 -20.89 -13.49
N THR A 381 -6.99 -19.85 -13.16
CA THR A 381 -7.05 -19.01 -11.95
C THR A 381 -7.27 -19.66 -10.56
N ASP A 382 -7.04 -20.97 -10.38
CA ASP A 382 -6.88 -21.63 -9.06
C ASP A 382 -5.53 -22.35 -8.88
N ASN A 383 -4.59 -22.22 -9.83
CA ASN A 383 -3.28 -22.90 -9.81
C ASN A 383 -2.09 -21.94 -9.89
N THR A 384 -2.06 -20.93 -9.03
CA THR A 384 -0.77 -20.34 -8.62
C THR A 384 0.02 -21.44 -7.93
N ASN A 385 1.08 -21.96 -8.56
CA ASN A 385 2.06 -22.85 -7.90
C ASN A 385 2.94 -22.03 -6.94
N SER A 386 2.34 -21.09 -6.23
CA SER A 386 2.91 -20.44 -5.07
C SER A 386 2.71 -21.42 -3.93
N PHE A 387 3.81 -22.03 -3.49
CA PHE A 387 3.74 -22.91 -2.34
C PHE A 387 3.88 -22.09 -1.08
N HIS A 388 3.14 -22.44 -0.03
CA HIS A 388 3.17 -21.72 1.23
C HIS A 388 3.47 -22.65 2.41
N ASN A 389 3.95 -22.05 3.51
CA ASN A 389 4.06 -22.72 4.80
C ASN A 389 2.70 -22.80 5.50
N MET A 390 2.35 -23.97 6.04
CA MET A 390 1.12 -24.15 6.81
C MET A 390 1.04 -23.23 8.02
N ASN A 391 -0.12 -22.59 8.24
CA ASN A 391 -0.42 -21.85 9.46
C ASN A 391 0.63 -20.78 9.84
N SER A 392 1.40 -20.31 8.87
CA SER A 392 2.37 -19.25 9.04
C SER A 392 1.88 -18.06 8.25
N LEU A 393 1.49 -17.01 8.96
CA LEU A 393 1.09 -15.75 8.35
C LEU A 393 2.30 -14.85 8.16
N LEU A 394 2.26 -13.99 7.15
CA LEU A 394 3.31 -13.01 6.96
C LEU A 394 3.43 -12.10 8.19
N ASN A 395 4.67 -11.84 8.62
CA ASN A 395 4.98 -10.82 9.62
C ASN A 395 4.95 -9.44 8.94
N SER A 396 3.80 -9.10 8.37
CA SER A 396 3.62 -7.86 7.65
C SER A 396 2.21 -7.30 7.78
N TRP A 397 2.12 -6.02 7.51
CA TRP A 397 0.90 -5.24 7.52
C TRP A 397 0.86 -4.38 6.28
N ASN A 398 -0.28 -4.27 5.65
CA ASN A 398 -0.49 -3.28 4.61
C ASN A 398 -1.11 -2.03 5.23
N TYR A 399 -0.79 -0.88 4.66
CA TYR A 399 -1.37 0.39 5.05
C TYR A 399 -1.97 1.11 3.85
N GLN A 400 -2.92 1.99 4.14
CA GLN A 400 -3.41 3.00 3.22
C GLN A 400 -3.50 4.35 3.96
N ILE A 401 -3.07 5.42 3.30
CA ILE A 401 -2.98 6.75 3.85
C ILE A 401 -3.92 7.64 3.03
N LEU A 402 -4.91 8.17 3.71
CA LEU A 402 -5.88 9.09 3.17
C LEU A 402 -5.50 10.52 3.60
N VAL A 403 -5.38 11.39 2.60
CA VAL A 403 -5.05 12.80 2.76
C VAL A 403 -6.12 13.65 2.07
N PRO A 404 -6.36 14.89 2.53
CA PRO A 404 -7.08 15.88 1.75
C PRO A 404 -6.38 16.07 0.40
N HIS A 405 -7.13 16.18 -0.69
CA HIS A 405 -6.61 16.43 -2.04
C HIS A 405 -7.72 16.87 -2.98
N ASP A 406 -7.36 17.60 -4.03
CA ASP A 406 -8.24 17.79 -5.18
C ASP A 406 -8.42 16.43 -5.86
N VAL A 407 -9.68 16.03 -6.07
CA VAL A 407 -10.02 14.78 -6.78
C VAL A 407 -9.45 14.71 -8.19
N THR A 408 -8.95 15.81 -8.76
CA THR A 408 -8.27 15.84 -10.07
C THR A 408 -6.74 15.75 -9.96
N THR A 409 -6.18 15.94 -8.76
CA THR A 409 -4.75 15.79 -8.46
C THR A 409 -4.56 14.80 -7.29
N PRO A 410 -4.74 13.49 -7.54
CA PRO A 410 -4.70 12.49 -6.48
C PRO A 410 -3.31 12.41 -5.83
N PRO A 411 -3.28 12.05 -4.54
CA PRO A 411 -2.04 11.91 -3.80
C PRO A 411 -1.17 10.77 -4.33
N SER A 412 0.15 10.91 -4.15
CA SER A 412 1.12 9.88 -4.52
C SER A 412 1.39 8.90 -3.37
N ALA A 413 1.74 7.65 -3.73
CA ALA A 413 2.25 6.61 -2.81
C ALA A 413 1.42 6.39 -1.53
N THR A 414 0.09 6.37 -1.65
CA THR A 414 -0.83 6.30 -0.49
C THR A 414 -0.92 4.93 0.16
N SER A 415 -0.44 3.87 -0.46
CA SER A 415 -0.49 2.52 0.12
C SER A 415 0.89 1.90 0.18
N GLY A 416 1.03 0.84 0.96
CA GLY A 416 2.29 0.10 1.05
C GLY A 416 2.25 -1.01 2.06
N ARG A 417 3.41 -1.61 2.31
CA ARG A 417 3.58 -2.76 3.20
C ARG A 417 4.68 -2.52 4.22
N LEU A 418 4.43 -2.85 5.47
CA LEU A 418 5.40 -2.88 6.56
C LEU A 418 5.78 -4.33 6.83
N VAL A 419 7.08 -4.62 6.92
CA VAL A 419 7.60 -5.94 7.24
C VAL A 419 8.30 -5.90 8.59
N PHE A 420 8.09 -6.93 9.40
CA PHE A 420 8.60 -7.03 10.76
C PHE A 420 9.50 -8.25 10.94
N ASN A 421 10.52 -8.07 11.77
CA ASN A 421 11.37 -9.17 12.21
C ASN A 421 10.60 -10.12 13.15
N PRO A 422 11.04 -11.38 13.32
CA PRO A 422 10.41 -12.32 14.25
C PRO A 422 10.34 -11.86 15.71
N ASN A 423 11.15 -10.88 16.11
CA ASN A 423 11.13 -10.28 17.46
C ASN A 423 10.14 -9.10 17.57
N GLY A 424 9.37 -8.81 16.52
CA GLY A 424 8.37 -7.74 16.49
C GLY A 424 8.89 -6.35 16.16
N THR A 425 10.18 -6.16 15.87
CA THR A 425 10.71 -4.84 15.46
C THR A 425 10.52 -4.61 13.97
N PHE A 426 10.22 -3.38 13.57
CA PHE A 426 10.20 -2.97 12.16
C PHE A 426 11.48 -3.43 11.45
N GLN A 427 11.32 -4.02 10.27
CA GLN A 427 12.42 -4.51 9.44
C GLN A 427 12.63 -3.61 8.25
N SER A 428 11.59 -3.43 7.44
CA SER A 428 11.64 -2.67 6.20
C SER A 428 10.25 -2.30 5.73
N TYR A 429 10.21 -1.39 4.77
CA TYR A 429 9.08 -1.30 3.85
C TYR A 429 9.16 -2.50 2.89
N GLY A 430 8.02 -3.05 2.54
CA GLY A 430 7.90 -4.21 1.64
C GLY A 430 7.61 -3.78 0.21
N THR A 431 7.33 -4.74 -0.65
CA THR A 431 6.69 -4.47 -1.93
C THR A 431 5.24 -4.05 -1.69
N ALA A 432 4.85 -2.92 -2.25
CA ALA A 432 3.48 -2.46 -2.29
C ALA A 432 2.60 -3.43 -3.09
N PRO A 433 1.27 -3.39 -2.89
CA PRO A 433 0.33 -4.27 -3.62
C PRO A 433 0.41 -4.16 -5.15
N ASP A 434 0.83 -3.02 -5.68
CA ASP A 434 1.03 -2.79 -7.12
C ASP A 434 2.37 -3.32 -7.67
N GLY A 435 3.17 -3.98 -6.84
CA GLY A 435 4.49 -4.50 -7.21
C GLY A 435 5.65 -3.52 -7.01
N THR A 436 5.39 -2.29 -6.58
CA THR A 436 6.44 -1.29 -6.33
C THR A 436 7.24 -1.67 -5.09
N ILE A 437 8.56 -1.81 -5.22
CA ILE A 437 9.45 -2.02 -4.07
C ILE A 437 9.55 -0.70 -3.30
N MET A 438 9.16 -0.70 -2.03
CA MET A 438 9.40 0.41 -1.12
C MET A 438 10.60 0.06 -0.25
N ASP A 439 11.75 0.70 -0.48
CA ASP A 439 12.96 0.53 0.34
C ASP A 439 13.22 1.73 1.28
N THR A 440 12.42 2.80 1.15
CA THR A 440 12.48 4.00 1.97
C THR A 440 11.12 4.35 2.56
N ASN A 441 11.13 5.29 3.53
CA ASN A 441 9.92 5.89 4.07
C ASN A 441 9.02 6.41 2.94
N PRO A 442 7.70 6.13 2.96
CA PRO A 442 6.79 6.68 1.97
C PRO A 442 6.79 8.21 2.05
N VAL A 443 6.89 8.83 0.88
CA VAL A 443 6.77 10.28 0.69
C VAL A 443 5.45 10.51 -0.03
N ILE A 444 4.53 11.17 0.65
CA ILE A 444 3.20 11.46 0.13
C ILE A 444 3.17 12.93 -0.24
N GLU A 445 2.89 13.17 -1.51
CA GLU A 445 2.66 14.49 -2.06
C GLU A 445 1.17 14.66 -2.30
N PHE A 446 0.57 15.73 -1.78
CA PHE A 446 -0.86 15.99 -1.90
C PHE A 446 -1.20 17.48 -1.82
N ASP A 447 -2.33 17.85 -2.41
CA ASP A 447 -2.89 19.19 -2.25
C ASP A 447 -3.64 19.31 -0.90
N PRO A 448 -3.14 20.07 0.08
CA PRO A 448 -3.78 20.13 1.39
C PRO A 448 -5.15 20.82 1.41
N ASP A 449 -5.52 21.60 0.40
CA ASP A 449 -6.76 22.37 0.39
C ASP A 449 -7.96 21.68 -0.27
N GLY A 450 -7.72 20.58 -0.97
CA GLY A 450 -8.78 19.73 -1.48
C GLY A 450 -9.40 20.27 -2.76
N THR A 451 -10.72 20.48 -2.77
CA THR A 451 -11.45 20.98 -3.94
C THR A 451 -11.60 22.51 -3.92
N ASP A 452 -10.73 23.25 -3.23
CA ASP A 452 -10.82 24.71 -3.17
C ASP A 452 -10.37 25.32 -4.52
N PRO A 453 -11.31 25.89 -5.32
CA PRO A 453 -10.99 26.34 -6.68
C PRO A 453 -10.03 27.53 -6.74
N GLU A 454 -9.74 28.19 -5.61
CA GLU A 454 -8.81 29.31 -5.57
C GLU A 454 -7.38 28.91 -5.18
N ASN A 455 -7.12 27.61 -4.93
CA ASN A 455 -5.90 27.05 -4.33
C ASN A 455 -5.20 28.12 -3.48
N GLY A 456 -5.72 28.35 -2.27
CA GLY A 456 -5.69 29.61 -1.50
C GLY A 456 -4.31 30.15 -1.07
N GLY A 457 -3.32 30.10 -1.95
CA GLY A 457 -1.91 30.37 -1.72
C GLY A 457 -1.22 29.30 -0.89
N VAL A 458 -1.69 28.05 -0.91
CA VAL A 458 -1.08 26.94 -0.16
C VAL A 458 -0.32 26.05 -1.14
N ASP A 459 0.97 25.85 -0.89
CA ASP A 459 1.76 24.97 -1.75
C ASP A 459 1.40 23.50 -1.47
N THR A 460 1.53 22.65 -2.48
CA THR A 460 1.44 21.18 -2.33
C THR A 460 2.31 20.72 -1.17
N LEU A 461 1.74 19.89 -0.30
CA LEU A 461 2.44 19.39 0.88
C LEU A 461 3.11 18.06 0.56
N THR A 462 4.40 17.95 0.88
CA THR A 462 5.18 16.72 0.72
C THR A 462 5.59 16.20 2.09
N VAL A 463 4.96 15.13 2.56
CA VAL A 463 5.20 14.58 3.90
C VAL A 463 5.86 13.21 3.80
N ARG A 464 7.00 13.05 4.46
CA ARG A 464 7.66 11.75 4.65
C ARG A 464 7.15 11.10 5.93
N PHE A 465 6.45 9.97 5.79
CA PHE A 465 5.97 9.18 6.93
C PHE A 465 6.99 8.12 7.32
N ASP A 466 7.42 8.15 8.57
CA ASP A 466 8.33 7.17 9.16
C ASP A 466 7.56 6.21 10.07
N PHE A 467 7.48 4.94 9.64
CA PHE A 467 6.81 3.87 10.38
C PHE A 467 7.77 3.02 11.22
N SER A 468 9.06 3.38 11.30
CA SER A 468 10.06 2.60 12.05
C SER A 468 9.80 2.56 13.56
N GLY A 469 8.98 3.47 14.07
CA GLY A 469 8.50 3.46 15.46
C GLY A 469 7.37 2.46 15.72
N ILE A 470 6.81 1.81 14.69
CA ILE A 470 5.79 0.77 14.83
C ILE A 470 6.45 -0.58 15.13
N THR A 471 5.84 -1.33 16.05
CA THR A 471 6.22 -2.70 16.38
C THR A 471 5.07 -3.67 16.10
N GLN A 472 5.36 -4.96 16.06
CA GLN A 472 4.39 -6.03 15.92
C GLN A 472 4.53 -7.05 17.06
N ASN A 473 3.63 -7.02 18.04
CA ASN A 473 3.60 -7.94 19.18
C ASN A 473 2.18 -8.40 19.47
N ALA A 474 2.00 -9.47 20.25
CA ALA A 474 0.68 -10.00 20.64
C ALA A 474 -0.12 -9.13 21.64
N SER A 475 0.24 -7.85 21.78
CA SER A 475 -0.46 -6.85 22.61
C SER A 475 -1.49 -6.10 21.77
N THR A 476 -2.39 -5.36 22.43
CA THR A 476 -3.39 -4.51 21.76
C THR A 476 -2.79 -3.61 20.70
N SER A 477 -3.48 -3.48 19.58
CA SER A 477 -3.07 -2.59 18.51
C SER A 477 -3.25 -1.11 18.89
N THR A 478 -2.24 -0.32 18.59
CA THR A 478 -2.18 1.14 18.75
C THR A 478 -1.28 1.71 17.66
N ALA A 479 -1.70 2.80 17.05
CA ALA A 479 -0.87 3.57 16.14
C ALA A 479 -1.16 5.05 16.40
N ALA A 480 -0.11 5.84 16.58
CA ALA A 480 -0.22 7.27 16.80
C ALA A 480 1.07 7.98 16.36
N ILE A 481 0.97 9.28 16.12
CA ILE A 481 2.14 10.13 15.89
C ILE A 481 3.01 10.20 17.16
N LEU A 482 4.31 9.95 16.99
CA LEU A 482 5.34 10.14 18.02
C LEU A 482 5.95 11.54 17.95
N SER A 483 6.22 12.02 16.74
CA SER A 483 6.80 13.34 16.50
C SER A 483 6.55 13.81 15.08
N GLN A 484 6.52 15.13 14.89
CA GLN A 484 6.62 15.79 13.60
C GLN A 484 7.45 17.08 13.73
N ASP A 485 7.86 17.64 12.60
CA ASP A 485 8.57 18.92 12.51
C ASP A 485 7.68 20.13 12.17
N GLY A 486 6.44 19.89 11.72
CA GLY A 486 5.51 20.97 11.42
C GLY A 486 4.96 21.67 12.66
N SER A 487 4.65 22.96 12.51
CA SER A 487 4.05 23.76 13.58
C SER A 487 3.15 24.88 13.05
N PRO A 488 2.05 25.20 13.77
CA PRO A 488 1.17 26.29 13.40
C PRO A 488 1.84 27.64 13.74
N VAL A 489 1.24 28.73 13.23
CA VAL A 489 1.62 30.09 13.62
C VAL A 489 1.45 30.30 15.12
N GLY A 490 2.51 30.74 15.80
CA GLY A 490 2.50 31.10 17.21
C GLY A 490 2.46 32.61 17.42
N ARG A 491 1.82 33.08 18.49
CA ARG A 491 1.89 34.49 18.91
C ARG A 491 2.94 34.67 20.00
N LEU A 492 3.68 35.78 19.97
CA LEU A 492 4.64 36.10 21.03
C LEU A 492 3.95 36.17 22.41
N GLU A 493 4.35 35.29 23.34
CA GLU A 493 3.79 35.23 24.69
C GLU A 493 4.69 35.87 25.74
N SER A 494 6.00 35.64 25.63
CA SER A 494 6.96 36.17 26.59
C SER A 494 8.28 36.56 25.94
N VAL A 495 9.03 37.40 26.66
CA VAL A 495 10.34 37.87 26.24
C VAL A 495 11.32 37.67 27.38
N ASN A 496 12.47 37.09 27.07
CA ASN A 496 13.56 36.85 28.00
C ASN A 496 14.81 37.61 27.52
N ILE A 497 15.68 37.98 28.45
CA ILE A 497 16.97 38.60 28.13
C ILE A 497 18.07 37.68 28.64
N SER A 498 18.88 37.18 27.72
CA SER A 498 20.02 36.31 27.96
C SER A 498 21.21 37.10 28.53
N GLN A 499 22.17 36.39 29.13
CA GLN A 499 23.32 37.03 29.80
C GLN A 499 24.24 37.79 28.83
N ASP A 500 24.26 37.39 27.56
CA ASP A 500 24.95 38.05 26.46
C ASP A 500 24.21 39.28 25.90
N GLY A 501 23.08 39.65 26.52
CA GLY A 501 22.24 40.76 26.10
C GLY A 501 21.29 40.44 24.95
N THR A 502 21.19 39.18 24.52
CA THR A 502 20.24 38.76 23.47
C THR A 502 18.83 38.69 24.06
N ILE A 503 17.87 39.29 23.36
CA ILE A 503 16.46 39.35 23.72
C ILE A 503 15.72 38.27 22.92
N ASN A 504 15.20 37.27 23.61
CA ASN A 504 14.56 36.09 23.02
C ASN A 504 13.05 36.15 23.22
N GLY A 505 12.28 35.92 22.17
CA GLY A 505 10.83 35.76 22.23
C GLY A 505 10.42 34.30 22.30
N VAL A 506 9.51 33.97 23.22
CA VAL A 506 8.87 32.64 23.31
C VAL A 506 7.44 32.78 22.79
N PHE A 507 7.08 31.95 21.82
CA PHE A 507 5.80 31.97 21.13
C PHE A 507 4.87 30.86 21.64
N SER A 508 3.57 31.03 21.44
CA SER A 508 2.52 30.10 21.90
C SER A 508 2.61 28.70 21.29
N ASN A 509 3.29 28.55 20.15
CA ASN A 509 3.58 27.26 19.51
C ASN A 509 4.87 26.60 20.04
N GLY A 510 5.49 27.17 21.09
CA GLY A 510 6.74 26.67 21.68
C GLY A 510 8.01 27.12 20.96
N ALA A 511 7.90 27.81 19.82
CA ALA A 511 9.06 28.34 19.12
C ALA A 511 9.76 29.41 19.96
N THR A 512 11.09 29.46 19.86
CA THR A 512 11.91 30.53 20.45
C THR A 512 12.70 31.21 19.34
N ARG A 513 12.66 32.53 19.27
CA ARG A 513 13.37 33.33 18.26
C ARG A 513 14.04 34.54 18.90
N ASP A 514 15.26 34.83 18.50
CA ASP A 514 15.94 36.06 18.91
C ASP A 514 15.23 37.25 18.25
N LEU A 515 14.99 38.31 19.02
CA LEU A 515 14.27 39.51 18.59
C LEU A 515 15.21 40.70 18.44
N ALA A 516 16.21 40.81 19.31
CA ALA A 516 17.21 41.88 19.30
C ALA A 516 18.40 41.52 20.19
N GLN A 517 19.51 42.25 20.09
CA GLN A 517 20.62 42.19 21.04
C GLN A 517 20.96 43.59 21.55
N ILE A 518 21.18 43.70 22.86
CA ILE A 518 21.44 44.98 23.54
C ILE A 518 22.85 45.48 23.20
N PHE A 519 22.97 46.76 22.85
CA PHE A 519 24.26 47.41 22.70
C PHE A 519 24.83 47.87 24.04
N VAL A 520 26.13 47.67 24.21
CA VAL A 520 26.89 48.24 25.33
C VAL A 520 27.96 49.18 24.77
N ALA A 521 27.95 50.42 25.22
CA ALA A 521 28.96 51.41 24.87
C ALA A 521 30.10 51.41 25.91
N SER A 522 31.33 51.59 25.44
CA SER A 522 32.49 51.86 26.28
C SER A 522 33.09 53.20 25.89
N PHE A 523 33.57 53.94 26.87
CA PHE A 523 34.13 55.28 26.67
C PHE A 523 35.60 55.27 27.06
N ALA A 524 36.46 55.91 26.26
CA ALA A 524 37.89 55.96 26.54
C ALA A 524 38.22 56.71 27.85
N ASN A 525 37.35 57.64 28.27
CA ASN A 525 37.48 58.38 29.52
C ASN A 525 36.14 58.42 30.28
N GLU A 526 35.88 57.39 31.08
CA GLU A 526 34.67 57.27 31.90
C GLU A 526 34.49 58.44 32.88
N GLY A 527 35.60 59.00 33.40
CA GLY A 527 35.57 60.14 34.33
C GLY A 527 35.22 61.48 33.68
N GLY A 528 35.16 61.55 32.35
CA GLY A 528 34.75 62.74 31.60
C GLY A 528 33.23 62.89 31.47
N LEU A 529 32.48 61.83 31.75
CA LEU A 529 31.02 61.83 31.60
C LEU A 529 30.34 62.72 32.65
N ILE A 530 29.36 63.50 32.22
CA ILE A 530 28.59 64.41 33.08
C ILE A 530 27.36 63.67 33.62
N ARG A 531 27.26 63.56 34.94
CA ARG A 531 26.11 62.93 35.61
C ARG A 531 24.82 63.74 35.36
N ASN A 532 23.79 63.10 34.83
CA ASN A 532 22.51 63.72 34.45
C ASN A 532 21.32 63.30 35.35
N GLY A 533 21.59 62.74 36.54
CA GLY A 533 20.54 62.22 37.44
C GLY A 533 20.10 60.79 37.08
N ASP A 534 19.35 60.12 37.96
CA ASP A 534 18.80 58.75 37.75
C ASP A 534 19.79 57.71 37.20
N ASN A 535 21.08 57.83 37.57
CA ASN A 535 22.20 57.03 37.05
C ASN A 535 22.48 57.16 35.54
N LEU A 536 21.99 58.23 34.91
CA LEU A 536 22.29 58.63 33.54
C LEU A 536 23.56 59.49 33.47
N TYR A 537 24.25 59.37 32.34
CA TYR A 537 25.48 60.10 32.01
C TYR A 537 25.38 60.69 30.60
N LEU A 538 25.95 61.87 30.41
CA LEU A 538 26.10 62.54 29.11
C LEU A 538 27.59 62.59 28.75
N GLU A 539 27.90 62.42 27.46
CA GLU A 539 29.25 62.64 26.92
C GLU A 539 29.62 64.13 26.86
#